data_AF-A0A7V7QN17-F1
#
_entry.id   AF-A0A7V7QN17-F1
#
_cell.length_a   1.000
_cell.length_b   1.000
_cell.length_c   1.000
_cell.angle_alpha   90.00
_cell.angle_beta   90.00
_cell.angle_gamma   90.00
#
_symmetry.space_group_name_H-M   'P 1'
#
loop_
_entity.id
_entity.type
_entity.pdbx_description
1 polymer ?
#
loop_
_entity_poly.entity_id
_entity_poly.type
_entity_poly.pdbx_seq_one_letter_code
_entity_poly.pdbx_strand_id
1 'polypeptide(L)'
;MFYKYRNVNLCGEQLIGKRLEFLSLLSKGENPILLNISSEAGSIRNCPRSKEFHYCMSKAAMNMGSMLLQNYLKEKDNKIKVLAIHPGWIRTDMGGANADLDPLEVAEDILALTKMPHDINGPIYMDRFGKELEW
;
A
#
# COMPACT_ATOMS: atom_id res chain seq x y z
N MET A 1 -13.25 -14.63 -11.56
CA MET A 1 -12.16 -13.63 -11.63
C MET A 1 -12.16 -12.65 -10.45
N PHE A 2 -13.30 -12.02 -10.12
CA PHE A 2 -13.44 -11.08 -8.98
C PHE A 2 -13.02 -11.65 -7.60
N TYR A 3 -13.43 -12.87 -7.28
CA TYR A 3 -13.07 -13.52 -6.00
C TYR A 3 -11.56 -13.70 -5.79
N LYS A 4 -10.78 -13.90 -6.87
CA LYS A 4 -9.32 -14.07 -6.79
C LYS A 4 -8.65 -12.75 -6.37
N TYR A 5 -9.02 -11.63 -6.98
CA TYR A 5 -8.48 -10.31 -6.64
C TYR A 5 -8.87 -9.86 -5.23
N ARG A 6 -10.12 -10.14 -4.81
CA ARG A 6 -10.58 -9.85 -3.45
C ARG A 6 -9.81 -10.64 -2.40
N ASN A 7 -9.59 -11.93 -2.62
CA ASN A 7 -8.95 -12.77 -1.61
C ASN A 7 -7.47 -12.41 -1.43
N VAL A 8 -6.77 -12.03 -2.52
CA VAL A 8 -5.34 -11.73 -2.48
C VAL A 8 -5.06 -10.28 -2.08
N ASN A 9 -5.70 -9.30 -2.73
CA ASN A 9 -5.38 -7.87 -2.53
C ASN A 9 -6.15 -7.21 -1.39
N LEU A 10 -7.10 -7.91 -0.75
CA LEU A 10 -7.94 -7.31 0.28
C LEU A 10 -7.99 -8.18 1.53
N CYS A 11 -8.52 -9.40 1.41
CA CYS A 11 -8.73 -10.23 2.59
C CYS A 11 -7.41 -10.75 3.17
N GLY A 12 -6.49 -11.24 2.34
CA GLY A 12 -5.20 -11.77 2.80
C GLY A 12 -4.37 -10.72 3.54
N GLU A 13 -4.21 -9.53 2.95
CA GLU A 13 -3.46 -8.42 3.53
C GLU A 13 -4.06 -7.94 4.86
N GLN A 14 -5.37 -7.65 4.89
CA GLN A 14 -6.06 -7.19 6.10
C GLN A 14 -5.98 -8.22 7.25
N LEU A 15 -6.08 -9.51 6.93
CA LEU A 15 -6.03 -10.59 7.93
C LEU A 15 -4.61 -10.79 8.47
N ILE A 16 -3.58 -10.69 7.62
CA ILE A 16 -2.19 -10.78 8.05
C ILE A 16 -1.82 -9.55 8.89
N GLY A 17 -2.21 -8.35 8.45
CA GLY A 17 -1.90 -7.09 9.13
C GLY A 17 -2.52 -6.98 10.53
N LYS A 18 -3.66 -7.63 10.78
CA LYS A 18 -4.31 -7.66 12.11
C LYS A 18 -3.84 -8.82 13.00
N ARG A 19 -2.98 -9.71 12.50
CA ARG A 19 -2.57 -10.90 13.26
C ARG A 19 -1.63 -10.49 14.39
N LEU A 20 -2.04 -10.76 15.62
CA LEU A 20 -1.34 -10.33 16.85
C LEU A 20 0.13 -10.79 16.89
N GLU A 21 0.44 -11.96 16.35
CA GLU A 21 1.81 -12.49 16.27
C GLU A 21 2.72 -11.57 15.46
N PHE A 22 2.28 -11.13 14.27
CA PHE A 22 3.06 -10.24 13.41
C PHE A 22 3.18 -8.84 14.02
N LEU A 23 2.10 -8.32 14.59
CA LEU A 23 2.11 -7.02 15.25
C LEU A 23 3.12 -6.99 16.40
N SER A 24 3.19 -8.04 17.23
CA SER A 24 4.16 -8.12 18.32
C SER A 24 5.63 -8.12 17.88
N LEU A 25 5.91 -8.61 16.67
CA LEU A 25 7.25 -8.59 16.08
C LEU A 25 7.56 -7.22 15.48
N LEU A 26 6.60 -6.63 14.77
CA LEU A 26 6.73 -5.27 14.23
C LEU A 26 6.99 -4.27 15.36
N SER A 27 6.20 -4.29 16.44
CA SER A 27 6.33 -3.35 17.56
C SER A 27 7.71 -3.31 18.25
N LYS A 28 8.57 -4.31 18.00
CA LYS A 28 9.95 -4.35 18.52
C LYS A 28 10.94 -3.58 17.66
N GLY A 29 10.57 -3.23 16.42
CA GLY A 29 11.39 -2.41 15.54
C GLY A 29 11.41 -0.95 15.97
N GLU A 30 12.49 -0.24 15.62
CA GLU A 30 12.65 1.19 15.94
C GLU A 30 11.69 2.09 15.13
N ASN A 31 11.40 1.70 13.88
CA ASN A 31 10.47 2.40 12.98
C ASN A 31 9.55 1.36 12.29
N PRO A 32 8.53 0.85 13.01
CA PRO A 32 7.75 -0.26 12.50
C PRO A 32 6.75 0.20 11.44
N ILE A 33 6.93 -0.29 10.22
CA ILE A 33 6.12 0.07 9.05
C ILE A 33 5.45 -1.18 8.48
N LEU A 34 4.14 -1.09 8.26
CA LEU A 34 3.38 -2.02 7.43
C LEU A 34 3.16 -1.34 6.07
N LEU A 35 3.84 -1.84 5.04
CA LEU A 35 3.81 -1.28 3.70
C LEU A 35 3.01 -2.16 2.74
N ASN A 36 1.97 -1.58 2.17
CA ASN A 36 1.13 -2.18 1.15
C ASN A 36 1.48 -1.60 -0.22
N ILE A 37 1.71 -2.48 -1.21
CA ILE A 37 1.87 -2.05 -2.60
C ILE A 37 0.47 -1.81 -3.18
N SER A 38 0.05 -0.55 -3.17
CA SER A 38 -1.21 -0.07 -3.76
C SER A 38 -1.01 0.34 -5.23
N SER A 39 -1.82 1.27 -5.73
CA SER A 39 -1.77 1.83 -7.08
C SER A 39 -2.63 3.08 -7.12
N GLU A 40 -2.19 4.08 -7.89
CA GLU A 40 -2.94 5.24 -8.37
C GLU A 40 -4.35 4.88 -8.90
N ALA A 41 -4.53 3.69 -9.45
CA ALA A 41 -5.81 3.17 -9.93
C ALA A 41 -6.87 2.99 -8.82
N GLY A 42 -6.43 2.95 -7.56
CA GLY A 42 -7.30 2.91 -6.40
C GLY A 42 -7.82 4.29 -5.97
N SER A 43 -7.35 5.37 -6.61
CA SER A 43 -7.87 6.71 -6.36
C SER A 43 -9.27 6.84 -6.94
N ILE A 44 -10.24 7.29 -6.14
CA ILE A 44 -11.59 7.62 -6.61
C ILE A 44 -11.61 9.05 -7.15
N ARG A 45 -10.88 9.97 -6.51
CA ARG A 45 -10.79 11.38 -6.91
C ARG A 45 -10.08 11.57 -8.24
N ASN A 46 -9.01 10.81 -8.49
CA ASN A 46 -8.16 10.93 -9.67
C ASN A 46 -8.21 9.66 -10.53
N CYS A 47 -9.40 9.28 -11.00
CA CYS A 47 -9.62 8.09 -11.83
C CYS A 47 -10.06 8.44 -13.26
N PRO A 48 -9.14 8.72 -14.19
CA PRO A 48 -9.49 8.93 -15.60
C PRO A 48 -9.79 7.61 -16.34
N ARG A 49 -9.66 6.45 -15.68
CA ARG A 49 -9.75 5.13 -16.32
C ARG A 49 -11.19 4.75 -16.61
N SER A 50 -11.42 4.16 -17.78
CA SER A 50 -12.71 3.61 -18.22
C SER A 50 -12.71 2.07 -18.35
N LYS A 51 -11.63 1.43 -17.88
CA LYS A 51 -11.39 -0.02 -17.93
C LYS A 51 -10.80 -0.49 -16.60
N GLU A 52 -10.47 -1.78 -16.50
CA GLU A 52 -9.81 -2.37 -15.32
C GLU A 52 -10.64 -2.27 -14.03
N PHE A 53 -11.96 -2.18 -14.14
CA PHE A 53 -12.90 -2.00 -13.01
C PHE A 53 -12.54 -2.83 -11.77
N HIS A 54 -12.30 -4.13 -11.95
CA HIS A 54 -11.98 -5.05 -10.87
C HIS A 54 -10.64 -4.75 -10.19
N TYR A 55 -9.62 -4.33 -10.95
CA TYR A 55 -8.34 -3.90 -10.41
C TYR A 55 -8.49 -2.59 -9.63
N CYS A 56 -9.10 -1.57 -10.24
CA CYS A 56 -9.33 -0.27 -9.61
C CYS A 56 -10.13 -0.42 -8.31
N MET A 57 -11.25 -1.16 -8.34
CA MET A 57 -12.06 -1.44 -7.14
C MET A 57 -11.26 -2.20 -6.07
N SER A 58 -10.41 -3.16 -6.45
CA SER A 58 -9.58 -3.88 -5.48
C SER A 58 -8.55 -2.97 -4.79
N LYS A 59 -7.96 -2.03 -5.53
CA LYS A 59 -6.99 -1.06 -5.00
C LYS A 59 -7.65 0.03 -4.17
N ALA A 60 -8.83 0.49 -4.55
CA ALA A 60 -9.65 1.38 -3.72
C ALA A 60 -10.04 0.70 -2.38
N ALA A 61 -10.37 -0.59 -2.41
CA ALA A 61 -10.66 -1.34 -1.19
C ALA A 61 -9.42 -1.55 -0.31
N MET A 62 -8.25 -1.84 -0.90
CA MET A 62 -6.95 -1.90 -0.19
C MET A 62 -6.60 -0.55 0.46
N ASN A 63 -6.83 0.55 -0.24
CA ASN A 63 -6.66 1.92 0.25
C ASN A 63 -7.53 2.19 1.49
N MET A 64 -8.84 1.91 1.41
CA MET A 64 -9.75 1.99 2.55
C MET A 64 -9.29 1.08 3.71
N GLY A 65 -8.91 -0.14 3.39
CA GLY A 65 -8.41 -1.11 4.37
C GLY A 65 -7.16 -0.61 5.10
N SER A 66 -6.23 0.04 4.39
CA SER A 66 -5.00 0.60 4.96
C SER A 66 -5.31 1.73 5.94
N MET A 67 -6.28 2.60 5.61
CA MET A 67 -6.76 3.65 6.52
C MET A 67 -7.40 3.07 7.78
N LEU A 68 -8.30 2.09 7.62
CA LEU A 68 -8.93 1.40 8.76
C LEU A 68 -7.90 0.71 9.65
N LEU A 69 -6.87 0.10 9.05
CA LEU A 69 -5.79 -0.57 9.78
C LEU A 69 -4.92 0.45 10.53
N GLN A 70 -4.58 1.59 9.92
CA GLN A 70 -3.86 2.65 10.63
C GLN A 70 -4.63 3.14 11.85
N ASN A 71 -5.94 3.38 11.72
CA ASN A 71 -6.78 3.84 12.83
C ASN A 71 -6.84 2.79 13.95
N TYR A 72 -7.06 1.52 13.59
CA TYR A 72 -7.04 0.42 14.54
C TYR A 72 -5.70 0.32 15.28
N LEU A 73 -4.58 0.45 14.55
CA LEU A 73 -3.24 0.37 15.14
C LEU A 73 -2.92 1.58 16.02
N LYS A 74 -3.36 2.79 15.67
CA LYS A 74 -3.19 3.98 16.53
C LYS A 74 -3.79 3.76 17.93
N GLU A 75 -4.95 3.12 18.01
CA GLU A 75 -5.61 2.81 19.28
C GLU A 75 -4.91 1.70 20.09
N LYS A 76 -4.23 0.77 19.41
CA LYS A 76 -3.61 -0.42 20.02
C LYS A 76 -2.14 -0.24 20.35
N ASP A 77 -1.39 0.31 19.40
CA ASP A 77 0.04 0.56 19.46
C ASP A 77 0.39 1.71 18.49
N ASN A 78 0.51 2.92 19.06
CA ASN A 78 0.73 4.17 18.31
C ASN A 78 2.15 4.30 17.72
N LYS A 79 2.89 3.20 17.56
CA LYS A 79 4.21 3.15 16.92
C LYS A 79 4.15 2.70 15.47
N ILE A 80 3.15 1.90 15.08
CA ILE A 80 3.13 1.24 13.77
C ILE A 80 2.51 2.14 12.71
N LYS A 81 3.32 2.53 11.72
CA LYS A 81 2.85 3.26 10.55
C LYS A 81 2.37 2.31 9.47
N VAL A 82 1.21 2.59 8.88
CA VAL A 82 0.71 1.92 7.67
C VAL A 82 0.94 2.83 6.47
N LEU A 83 1.46 2.27 5.38
CA LEU A 83 1.67 2.96 4.11
C LEU A 83 1.00 2.19 2.97
N ALA A 84 0.39 2.91 2.04
CA ALA A 84 -0.17 2.39 0.79
C ALA A 84 0.57 3.07 -0.37
N ILE A 85 1.47 2.34 -1.02
CA ILE A 85 2.42 2.92 -1.98
C ILE A 85 1.99 2.61 -3.40
N HIS A 86 1.83 3.64 -4.22
CA HIS A 86 1.82 3.49 -5.67
C HIS A 86 3.28 3.42 -6.18
N PRO A 87 3.70 2.29 -6.76
CA PRO A 87 5.08 2.10 -7.15
C PRO A 87 5.41 2.64 -8.55
N GLY A 88 4.43 3.20 -9.27
CA GLY A 88 4.56 3.51 -10.70
C GLY A 88 4.19 2.35 -11.61
N TRP A 89 4.34 2.54 -12.93
CA TRP A 89 4.11 1.50 -13.93
C TRP A 89 5.44 0.79 -14.28
N ILE A 90 5.59 -0.44 -13.80
CA ILE A 90 6.86 -1.17 -13.75
C ILE A 90 6.89 -2.31 -14.79
N ARG A 91 8.04 -2.53 -15.44
CA ARG A 91 8.29 -3.65 -16.37
C ARG A 91 8.33 -5.00 -15.64
N THR A 92 7.15 -5.53 -15.39
CA THR A 92 6.90 -6.83 -14.75
C THR A 92 5.88 -7.60 -15.58
N ASP A 93 5.63 -8.87 -15.23
CA ASP A 93 4.56 -9.65 -15.87
C ASP A 93 3.19 -8.93 -15.79
N MET A 94 2.93 -8.18 -14.72
CA MET A 94 1.68 -7.43 -14.54
C MET A 94 1.67 -6.10 -15.30
N GLY A 95 2.79 -5.39 -15.36
CA GLY A 95 2.89 -4.10 -16.04
C GLY A 95 3.08 -4.22 -17.55
N GLY A 96 3.61 -5.35 -18.03
CA GLY A 96 3.94 -5.58 -19.43
C GLY A 96 5.24 -4.91 -19.87
N ALA A 97 5.68 -5.25 -21.09
CA ALA A 97 6.95 -4.78 -21.65
C ALA A 97 6.98 -3.27 -21.95
N ASN A 98 5.79 -2.65 -22.09
CA ASN A 98 5.64 -1.22 -22.41
C ASN A 98 5.68 -0.32 -21.16
N ALA A 99 5.89 -0.88 -19.98
CA ALA A 99 5.99 -0.09 -18.76
C ALA A 99 7.32 0.70 -18.72
N ASP A 100 7.29 1.87 -18.10
CA ASP A 100 8.40 2.83 -18.22
C ASP A 100 9.49 2.63 -17.16
N LEU A 101 9.17 1.96 -16.05
CA LEU A 101 10.06 1.86 -14.89
C LEU A 101 10.74 0.49 -14.75
N ASP A 102 11.98 0.52 -14.28
CA ASP A 102 12.72 -0.68 -13.93
C ASP A 102 12.30 -1.24 -12.55
N PRO A 103 12.08 -2.56 -12.40
CA PRO A 103 11.74 -3.14 -11.12
C PRO A 103 12.79 -2.92 -10.03
N LEU A 104 14.08 -2.92 -10.38
CA LEU A 104 15.16 -2.78 -9.40
C LEU A 104 15.19 -1.34 -8.86
N GLU A 105 15.11 -0.35 -9.74
CA GLU A 105 15.05 1.07 -9.37
C GLU A 105 13.86 1.35 -8.45
N VAL A 106 12.68 0.82 -8.79
CA VAL A 106 11.47 1.02 -7.98
C VAL A 106 11.57 0.31 -6.61
N ALA A 107 12.22 -0.84 -6.54
CA ALA A 107 12.46 -1.53 -5.28
C ALA A 107 13.43 -0.74 -4.37
N GLU A 108 14.45 -0.10 -4.95
CA GLU A 108 15.37 0.77 -4.24
C GLU A 108 14.67 2.03 -3.71
N ASP A 109 13.81 2.66 -4.50
CA ASP A 109 12.99 3.81 -4.08
C ASP A 109 12.12 3.45 -2.87
N ILE A 110 11.39 2.32 -2.94
CA ILE A 110 10.53 1.86 -1.84
C ILE A 110 11.35 1.49 -0.60
N LEU A 111 12.52 0.87 -0.77
CA LEU A 111 13.42 0.56 0.35
C LEU A 111 13.97 1.83 1.01
N ALA A 112 14.25 2.88 0.23
CA ALA A 112 14.65 4.16 0.78
C ALA A 112 13.51 4.77 1.62
N LEU A 113 12.26 4.68 1.13
CA LEU A 113 11.08 5.17 1.84
C LEU A 113 10.88 4.49 3.20
N THR A 114 11.16 3.18 3.34
CA THR A 114 11.02 2.48 4.64
C THR A 114 12.07 2.89 5.68
N LYS A 115 13.18 3.49 5.24
CA LYS A 115 14.24 4.00 6.14
C LYS A 115 13.98 5.41 6.63
N MET A 116 13.03 6.13 6.02
CA MET A 116 12.67 7.48 6.41
C MET A 116 11.74 7.48 7.64
N PRO A 117 11.79 8.51 8.50
CA PRO A 117 10.81 8.67 9.56
C PRO A 117 9.44 9.02 8.98
N HIS A 118 8.39 8.38 9.48
CA HIS A 118 7.01 8.65 9.08
C HIS A 118 6.19 9.10 10.28
N ASP A 119 5.49 10.23 10.16
CA ASP A 119 4.53 10.65 11.17
C ASP A 119 3.33 9.68 11.15
N ILE A 120 2.97 9.18 12.33
CA ILE A 120 1.78 8.34 12.53
C ILE A 120 0.51 9.03 12.03
N ASN A 121 0.45 10.36 12.12
CA ASN A 121 -0.64 11.21 11.63
C ASN A 121 -0.41 11.77 10.22
N GLY A 122 0.76 11.51 9.65
CA GLY A 122 1.08 11.91 8.28
C GLY A 122 0.33 11.07 7.23
N PRO A 123 0.60 11.34 5.95
CA PRO A 123 -0.03 10.67 4.82
C PRO A 123 0.14 9.15 4.88
N ILE A 124 -0.84 8.42 4.33
CA ILE A 124 -0.80 6.95 4.19
C ILE A 124 -0.64 6.58 2.72
N TYR A 125 -1.36 7.27 1.83
CA TYR A 125 -1.39 6.97 0.42
C TYR A 125 -0.46 7.91 -0.34
N MET A 126 0.57 7.34 -0.96
CA MET A 126 1.66 8.11 -1.55
C MET A 126 2.32 7.34 -2.71
N ASP A 127 3.11 8.03 -3.52
CA ASP A 127 3.98 7.40 -4.49
C ASP A 127 5.28 6.87 -3.86
N ARG A 128 6.11 6.20 -4.67
CA ARG A 128 7.40 5.63 -4.23
C ARG A 128 8.41 6.65 -3.71
N PHE A 129 8.19 7.95 -3.92
CA PHE A 129 9.04 9.03 -3.42
C PHE A 129 8.49 9.67 -2.14
N GLY A 130 7.39 9.14 -1.60
CA GLY A 130 6.73 9.67 -0.40
C GLY A 130 5.83 10.87 -0.68
N LYS A 131 5.53 11.19 -1.95
CA LYS A 131 4.58 12.26 -2.28
C LYS A 131 3.15 11.76 -2.10
N GLU A 132 2.38 12.46 -1.29
CA GLU A 132 0.97 12.14 -1.05
C GLU A 132 0.14 12.11 -2.35
N LEU A 133 -0.78 11.15 -2.41
CA LEU A 133 -1.72 10.97 -3.51
C LEU A 133 -3.15 11.22 -3.04
N GLU A 134 -3.98 11.74 -3.95
CA GLU A 134 -5.40 11.94 -3.74
C GLU A 134 -6.16 10.60 -3.71
N TRP A 135 -7.03 10.40 -2.72
CA TRP A 135 -7.80 9.17 -2.50
C TRP A 135 -8.87 8.86 -3.53
#